data_AF-A0A7Z6Y959-F1
#
_entry.id   AF-A0A7Z6Y959-F1
#
_cell.length_a   1.000
_cell.length_b   1.000
_cell.length_c   1.000
_cell.angle_alpha   90.00
_cell.angle_beta   90.00
_cell.angle_gamma   90.00
#
_symmetry.space_group_name_H-M   'P 1'
#
loop_
_entity.id
_entity.type
_entity.pdbx_description
1 polymer ?
#
loop_
_entity_poly.entity_id
_entity_poly.type
_entity_poly.pdbx_seq_one_letter_code
_entity_poly.pdbx_strand_id
1 'polypeptide(L)'
;MSKGLSIGNKIILCVSLIVIVCVSILGVSLNSRVKEILKESALHSMQDSLHFKVKEVQGVLENTYTSMGIVKEMLPKDTKREIKIQLLKNFILANSHVAGVSMFFKDREDLRLTLLRDNDTIKLMENPSLGNNPLVQKTMKNKEISKSLPYYRKMPNGAEVYGVYVLLPLLNENAQEAVGALMIFLSIDSFSNEITKNRSDLFLIGVKGKVLLSANKSLQDKSITEIYKSVPKATNEVMAILENGSKATLEYLDPFSHKENFLAVETFKMLGKTESKDNLNWMIALIIEKDKVYEQVGSVRFVVIVASAIMVLALIIAITLLMRA
;
A
#
# COMPACT_ATOMS: atom_id res chain seq x y z
N MET A 1 1.72 56.67 26.41
CA MET A 1 3.07 57.25 26.25
C MET A 1 3.15 58.03 24.94
N SER A 2 2.84 59.34 24.92
CA SER A 2 3.11 60.22 23.75
C SER A 2 2.97 61.72 24.08
N LYS A 3 3.18 62.12 25.34
CA LYS A 3 3.18 63.53 25.77
C LYS A 3 4.56 64.12 25.49
N GLY A 4 4.82 64.55 24.26
CA GLY A 4 6.08 65.18 23.86
C GLY A 4 6.43 65.09 22.36
N LEU A 5 5.69 64.32 21.56
CA LEU A 5 5.95 64.16 20.12
C LEU A 5 5.24 65.25 19.31
N SER A 6 5.96 65.85 18.35
CA SER A 6 5.38 66.75 17.34
C SER A 6 4.26 66.04 16.58
N ILE A 7 3.29 66.80 16.06
CA ILE A 7 2.12 66.25 15.35
C ILE A 7 2.55 65.37 14.16
N GLY A 8 3.62 65.75 13.45
CA GLY A 8 4.22 64.95 12.37
C GLY A 8 4.68 63.57 12.86
N ASN A 9 5.39 63.49 13.99
CA ASN A 9 5.86 62.21 14.52
C ASN A 9 4.71 61.29 14.95
N LYS A 10 3.58 61.83 15.42
CA LYS A 10 2.40 61.03 15.78
C LYS A 10 1.75 60.39 14.56
N ILE A 11 1.63 61.14 13.46
CA ILE A 11 1.06 60.64 12.19
C ILE A 11 1.95 59.53 11.64
N ILE A 12 3.26 59.77 11.59
CA ILE A 12 4.26 58.82 11.11
C ILE A 12 4.25 57.51 11.90
N LEU A 13 4.19 57.59 13.23
CA LEU A 13 4.17 56.42 14.10
C LEU A 13 2.89 55.61 13.88
N CYS A 14 1.76 56.28 13.67
CA CYS A 14 0.48 55.64 13.34
C CYS A 14 0.53 54.93 11.98
N VAL A 15 1.06 55.58 10.93
CA VAL A 15 1.23 54.99 9.60
C VAL A 15 2.18 53.78 9.64
N SER A 16 3.30 53.89 10.35
CA SER A 16 4.27 52.80 10.49
C SER A 16 3.65 51.58 11.19
N LEU A 17 2.85 51.82 12.24
CA LEU A 17 2.10 50.77 12.94
C LEU A 17 1.12 50.06 11.99
N ILE A 18 0.37 50.82 11.19
CA ILE A 18 -0.58 50.27 10.21
C ILE A 18 0.16 49.39 9.19
N VAL A 19 1.28 49.86 8.66
CA VAL A 19 2.09 49.10 7.69
C VAL A 19 2.60 47.79 8.30
N ILE A 20 3.11 47.82 9.53
CA ILE A 20 3.59 46.61 10.23
C ILE A 20 2.45 45.58 10.39
N VAL A 21 1.25 46.04 10.76
CA VAL A 21 0.08 45.16 10.90
C VAL A 21 -0.31 44.56 9.54
N CYS A 22 -0.39 45.37 8.49
CA CYS A 22 -0.71 44.90 7.14
C CYS A 22 0.29 43.87 6.62
N VAL A 23 1.59 44.12 6.78
CA VAL A 23 2.65 43.20 6.35
C VAL A 23 2.62 41.90 7.16
N SER A 24 2.34 41.97 8.46
CA SER A 24 2.22 40.79 9.31
C SER A 24 1.04 39.90 8.89
N ILE A 25 -0.12 40.50 8.59
CA ILE A 25 -1.29 39.77 8.07
C ILE A 25 -0.98 39.13 6.71
N LEU A 26 -0.34 39.87 5.80
CA LEU A 26 0.08 39.33 4.50
C LEU A 26 1.05 38.17 4.65
N GLY A 27 2.03 38.28 5.57
CA GLY A 27 3.00 37.21 5.83
C GLY A 27 2.36 35.94 6.37
N VAL A 28 1.41 36.07 7.31
CA VAL A 28 0.65 34.91 7.83
C VAL A 28 -0.24 34.30 6.74
N SER A 29 -0.94 35.13 5.97
CA SER A 29 -1.81 34.70 4.87
C SER A 29 -1.04 33.95 3.78
N LEU A 30 0.10 34.50 3.35
CA LEU A 30 0.98 33.87 2.36
C LEU A 30 1.51 32.53 2.87
N ASN A 31 1.96 32.47 4.12
CA ASN A 31 2.46 31.24 4.73
C ASN A 31 1.39 30.15 4.81
N SER A 32 0.15 30.51 5.14
CA SER A 32 -0.98 29.57 5.13
C SER A 32 -1.27 29.05 3.72
N ARG A 33 -1.31 29.94 2.72
CA ARG A 33 -1.54 29.55 1.31
C ARG A 33 -0.43 28.66 0.77
N VAL A 34 0.83 28.95 1.09
CA VAL A 34 1.97 28.12 0.67
C VAL A 34 1.88 26.73 1.29
N LYS A 35 1.52 26.61 2.57
CA LYS A 35 1.26 25.31 3.22
C LYS A 35 0.14 24.53 2.52
N GLU A 36 -0.96 25.21 2.20
CA GLU A 36 -2.10 24.59 1.53
C GLU A 36 -1.73 24.07 0.14
N ILE A 37 -1.02 24.87 -0.67
CA ILE A 37 -0.52 24.47 -1.99
C ILE A 37 0.43 23.28 -1.88
N LEU A 38 1.36 23.29 -0.93
CA LEU A 38 2.29 22.17 -0.72
C LEU A 38 1.58 20.91 -0.27
N LYS A 39 0.57 21.04 0.61
CA LYS A 39 -0.28 19.92 1.01
C LYS A 39 -1.01 19.34 -0.20
N GLU A 40 -1.70 20.16 -0.98
CA GLU A 40 -2.45 19.70 -2.15
C GLU A 40 -1.54 19.00 -3.18
N SER A 41 -0.39 19.62 -3.49
CA SER A 41 0.61 19.06 -4.40
C SER A 41 1.19 17.73 -3.89
N ALA A 42 1.51 17.65 -2.59
CA ALA A 42 2.01 16.42 -1.99
C ALA A 42 0.96 15.31 -2.01
N LEU A 43 -0.29 15.61 -1.66
CA LEU A 43 -1.37 14.62 -1.67
C LEU A 43 -1.66 14.09 -3.09
N HIS A 44 -1.65 14.97 -4.09
CA HIS A 44 -1.80 14.56 -5.50
C HIS A 44 -0.64 13.64 -5.93
N SER A 45 0.60 14.06 -5.67
CA SER A 45 1.78 13.26 -6.00
C SER A 45 1.82 11.91 -5.27
N MET A 46 1.40 11.87 -4.00
CA MET A 46 1.25 10.64 -3.23
C MET A 46 0.23 9.70 -3.87
N GLN A 47 -0.94 10.20 -4.28
CA GLN A 47 -1.96 9.39 -4.92
C GLN A 47 -1.48 8.82 -6.26
N ASP A 48 -0.79 9.61 -7.09
CA ASP A 48 -0.24 9.13 -8.37
C ASP A 48 0.84 8.06 -8.16
N SER A 49 1.76 8.30 -7.21
CA SER A 49 2.81 7.33 -6.85
C SER A 49 2.22 6.03 -6.30
N LEU A 50 1.19 6.16 -5.46
CA LEU A 50 0.46 5.02 -4.91
C LEU A 50 -0.29 4.25 -6.00
N HIS A 51 -0.96 4.94 -6.92
CA HIS A 51 -1.66 4.32 -8.04
C HIS A 51 -0.71 3.51 -8.93
N PHE A 52 0.47 4.07 -9.23
CA PHE A 52 1.52 3.35 -9.96
C PHE A 52 1.93 2.07 -9.22
N LYS A 53 2.14 2.15 -7.90
CA LYS A 53 2.51 0.99 -7.08
C LYS A 53 1.41 -0.07 -7.03
N VAL A 54 0.15 0.34 -6.95
CA VAL A 54 -1.00 -0.57 -7.03
C VAL A 54 -1.00 -1.30 -8.37
N LYS A 55 -0.77 -0.58 -9.48
CA LYS A 55 -0.71 -1.19 -10.82
C LYS A 55 0.45 -2.16 -10.99
N GLU A 56 1.61 -1.87 -10.40
CA GLU A 56 2.76 -2.78 -10.39
C GLU A 56 2.41 -4.11 -9.69
N VAL A 57 1.86 -4.04 -8.47
CA VAL A 57 1.44 -5.24 -7.70
C VAL A 57 0.32 -5.99 -8.41
N GLN A 58 -0.67 -5.28 -8.97
CA GLN A 58 -1.72 -5.89 -9.77
C GLN A 58 -1.16 -6.61 -11.00
N GLY A 59 -0.22 -6.00 -11.72
CA GLY A 59 0.39 -6.60 -12.91
C GLY A 59 1.12 -7.91 -12.58
N VAL A 60 1.82 -7.97 -11.45
CA VAL A 60 2.45 -9.20 -10.95
C VAL A 60 1.41 -10.30 -10.69
N LEU A 61 0.30 -9.96 -10.03
CA LEU A 61 -0.80 -10.89 -9.77
C LEU A 61 -1.47 -11.35 -11.07
N GLU A 62 -1.75 -10.44 -12.00
CA GLU A 62 -2.37 -10.75 -13.30
C GLU A 62 -1.50 -11.69 -14.15
N ASN A 63 -0.17 -11.49 -14.15
CA ASN A 63 0.76 -12.40 -14.82
C ASN A 63 0.73 -13.81 -14.22
N THR A 64 0.67 -13.89 -12.88
CA THR A 64 0.54 -15.16 -12.16
C THR A 64 -0.78 -15.85 -12.53
N TYR A 65 -1.88 -15.11 -12.55
CA TYR A 65 -3.21 -15.66 -12.85
C TYR A 65 -3.38 -16.07 -14.31
N THR A 66 -2.75 -15.36 -15.23
CA THR A 66 -2.72 -15.74 -16.65
C THR A 66 -1.97 -17.05 -16.82
N SER A 67 -0.78 -17.17 -16.23
CA SER A 67 0.01 -18.42 -16.23
C SER A 67 -0.74 -19.58 -15.59
N MET A 68 -1.46 -19.30 -14.51
CA MET A 68 -2.30 -20.26 -13.80
C MET A 68 -3.49 -20.73 -14.64
N GLY A 69 -4.09 -19.86 -15.46
CA GLY A 69 -5.11 -20.24 -16.44
C GLY A 69 -4.59 -21.27 -17.44
N ILE A 70 -3.38 -21.07 -17.97
CA ILE A 70 -2.74 -22.04 -18.88
C ILE A 70 -2.55 -23.40 -18.19
N VAL A 71 -2.05 -23.41 -16.95
CA VAL A 71 -1.88 -24.64 -16.18
C VAL A 71 -3.24 -25.31 -15.94
N LYS A 72 -4.27 -24.55 -15.55
CA LYS A 72 -5.63 -25.07 -15.32
C LYS A 72 -6.18 -25.79 -16.55
N GLU A 73 -5.99 -25.24 -17.75
CA GLU A 73 -6.49 -25.83 -19.00
C GLU A 73 -5.68 -27.05 -19.47
N MET A 74 -4.38 -27.08 -19.18
CA MET A 74 -3.48 -28.15 -19.63
C MET A 74 -3.41 -29.33 -18.67
N LEU A 75 -3.54 -29.08 -17.37
CA LEU A 75 -3.38 -30.08 -16.33
C LEU A 75 -4.41 -31.23 -16.36
N PRO A 76 -5.70 -31.04 -16.68
CA PRO A 76 -6.67 -32.14 -16.72
C PRO A 76 -6.59 -32.99 -17.99
N LYS A 77 -5.89 -32.54 -19.04
CA LYS A 77 -5.74 -33.30 -20.29
C LYS A 77 -5.06 -34.65 -20.09
N ASP A 78 -5.37 -35.63 -20.93
CA ASP A 78 -4.77 -36.95 -20.87
C ASP A 78 -3.27 -36.90 -21.23
N THR A 79 -2.45 -36.79 -20.19
CA THR A 79 -1.00 -36.62 -20.26
C THR A 79 -0.36 -37.38 -19.10
N LYS A 80 0.85 -37.87 -19.32
CA LYS A 80 1.61 -38.62 -18.31
C LYS A 80 1.94 -37.75 -17.09
N ARG A 81 2.09 -38.39 -15.93
CA ARG A 81 2.41 -37.75 -14.65
C ARG A 81 3.63 -36.84 -14.72
N GLU A 82 4.68 -37.28 -15.40
CA GLU A 82 5.96 -36.56 -15.52
C GLU A 82 5.79 -35.23 -16.27
N ILE A 83 4.93 -35.21 -17.30
CA ILE A 83 4.61 -34.00 -18.06
C ILE A 83 3.85 -33.00 -17.18
N LYS A 84 2.88 -33.48 -16.38
CA LYS A 84 2.15 -32.64 -15.41
C LYS A 84 3.10 -32.06 -14.36
N ILE A 85 4.03 -32.84 -13.84
CA ILE A 85 5.06 -32.35 -12.89
C ILE A 85 5.95 -31.31 -13.54
N GLN A 86 6.42 -31.53 -14.77
CA GLN A 86 7.28 -30.57 -15.47
C GLN A 86 6.53 -29.26 -15.76
N LEU A 87 5.25 -29.33 -16.13
CA LEU A 87 4.39 -28.15 -16.28
C LEU A 87 4.33 -27.33 -14.99
N LEU A 88 4.12 -27.98 -13.83
CA LEU A 88 4.08 -27.31 -12.54
C LEU A 88 5.43 -26.73 -12.11
N LYS A 89 6.55 -27.41 -12.41
CA LYS A 89 7.90 -26.88 -12.19
C LYS A 89 8.14 -25.61 -13.01
N ASN A 90 7.84 -25.65 -14.30
CA ASN A 90 7.98 -24.50 -15.19
C ASN A 90 7.10 -23.33 -14.74
N PHE A 91 5.88 -23.62 -14.25
CA PHE A 91 5.00 -22.61 -13.68
C PHE A 91 5.62 -21.92 -12.47
N ILE A 92 6.19 -22.66 -11.50
CA ILE A 92 6.90 -22.05 -10.37
C ILE A 92 8.09 -21.22 -10.86
N LEU A 93 8.91 -21.74 -11.77
CA LEU A 93 10.11 -21.04 -12.27
C LEU A 93 9.76 -19.72 -12.97
N ALA A 94 8.67 -19.70 -13.75
CA ALA A 94 8.21 -18.50 -14.45
C ALA A 94 7.56 -17.45 -13.53
N ASN A 95 7.15 -17.83 -12.31
CA ASN A 95 6.42 -16.96 -11.39
C ASN A 95 7.16 -16.84 -10.06
N SER A 96 8.00 -15.80 -9.92
CA SER A 96 8.83 -15.54 -8.73
C SER A 96 8.03 -15.41 -7.43
N HIS A 97 6.79 -14.93 -7.50
CA HIS A 97 5.92 -14.73 -6.34
C HIS A 97 5.19 -16.00 -5.89
N VAL A 98 5.32 -17.10 -6.66
CA VAL A 98 4.79 -18.41 -6.30
C VAL A 98 5.83 -19.20 -5.51
N ALA A 99 5.53 -19.48 -4.24
CA ALA A 99 6.36 -20.31 -3.38
C ALA A 99 5.98 -21.80 -3.43
N GLY A 100 4.81 -22.14 -3.97
CA GLY A 100 4.46 -23.54 -4.19
C GLY A 100 3.21 -23.75 -5.01
N VAL A 101 3.06 -24.94 -5.56
CA VAL A 101 1.87 -25.37 -6.30
C VAL A 101 1.54 -26.82 -5.94
N SER A 102 0.27 -27.14 -5.81
CA SER A 102 -0.22 -28.50 -5.56
C SER A 102 -1.26 -28.87 -6.60
N MET A 103 -1.23 -30.12 -7.04
CA MET A 103 -2.29 -30.71 -7.85
C MET A 103 -2.96 -31.82 -7.08
N PHE A 104 -4.28 -31.89 -7.21
CA PHE A 104 -5.11 -32.95 -6.67
C PHE A 104 -6.04 -33.44 -7.77
N PHE A 105 -6.09 -34.75 -7.98
CA PHE A 105 -7.08 -35.41 -8.82
C PHE A 105 -7.86 -36.42 -7.99
N LYS A 106 -9.18 -36.46 -8.17
CA LYS A 106 -10.07 -37.32 -7.38
C LYS A 106 -9.73 -38.80 -7.56
N ASP A 107 -9.62 -39.22 -8.81
CA ASP A 107 -9.52 -40.63 -9.22
C ASP A 107 -8.07 -41.07 -9.53
N ARG A 108 -7.08 -40.23 -9.17
CA ARG A 108 -5.64 -40.47 -9.46
C ARG A 108 -4.78 -40.15 -8.25
N GLU A 109 -4.43 -41.18 -7.47
CA GLU A 109 -3.63 -41.02 -6.26
C GLU A 109 -2.20 -40.56 -6.55
N ASP A 110 -1.64 -41.01 -7.68
CA ASP A 110 -0.31 -40.64 -8.18
C ASP A 110 -0.20 -39.15 -8.58
N LEU A 111 -1.33 -38.45 -8.70
CA LEU A 111 -1.43 -37.04 -9.05
C LEU A 111 -1.86 -36.17 -7.85
N ARG A 112 -1.61 -36.64 -6.62
CA ARG A 112 -1.80 -35.87 -5.38
C ARG A 112 -0.44 -35.34 -4.91
N LEU A 113 0.00 -34.24 -5.51
CA LEU A 113 1.38 -33.77 -5.44
C LEU A 113 1.46 -32.32 -4.95
N THR A 114 2.54 -32.00 -4.24
CA THR A 114 2.89 -30.64 -3.82
C THR A 114 4.33 -30.35 -4.24
N LEU A 115 4.53 -29.24 -4.95
CA LEU A 115 5.83 -28.71 -5.33
C LEU A 115 6.07 -27.43 -4.55
N LEU A 116 7.20 -27.34 -3.85
CA LEU A 116 7.59 -26.18 -3.05
C LEU A 116 8.93 -25.65 -3.52
N ARG A 117 9.03 -24.33 -3.60
CA ARG A 117 10.31 -23.64 -3.83
C ARG A 117 11.18 -23.83 -2.58
N ASP A 118 12.41 -24.25 -2.81
CA ASP A 118 13.44 -24.46 -1.81
C ASP A 118 14.74 -23.80 -2.30
N ASN A 119 14.83 -22.49 -2.04
CA ASN A 119 15.83 -21.58 -2.62
C ASN A 119 15.83 -21.68 -4.16
N ASP A 120 16.90 -22.21 -4.74
CA ASP A 120 17.09 -22.36 -6.19
C ASP A 120 16.49 -23.65 -6.75
N THR A 121 15.99 -24.54 -5.89
CA THR A 121 15.43 -25.84 -6.28
C THR A 121 13.93 -25.93 -6.03
N ILE A 122 13.29 -26.95 -6.62
CA ILE A 122 11.87 -27.25 -6.39
C ILE A 122 11.76 -28.66 -5.82
N LYS A 123 11.29 -28.75 -4.58
CA LYS A 123 11.06 -30.03 -3.91
C LYS A 123 9.67 -30.55 -4.25
N LEU A 124 9.63 -31.77 -4.79
CA LEU A 124 8.40 -32.53 -5.02
C LEU A 124 8.07 -33.36 -3.78
N MET A 125 6.81 -33.35 -3.37
CA MET A 125 6.29 -34.13 -2.25
C MET A 125 4.97 -34.79 -2.63
N GLU A 126 4.83 -36.08 -2.34
CA GLU A 126 3.54 -36.76 -2.33
C GLU A 126 2.68 -36.19 -1.19
N ASN A 127 1.40 -35.95 -1.45
CA ASN A 127 0.49 -35.36 -0.49
C ASN A 127 -0.90 -36.01 -0.57
N PRO A 128 -1.05 -37.25 -0.08
CA PRO A 128 -2.30 -38.01 -0.19
C PRO A 128 -3.47 -37.34 0.54
N SER A 129 -3.18 -36.50 1.53
CA SER A 129 -4.19 -35.79 2.34
C SER A 129 -4.79 -34.55 1.66
N LEU A 130 -4.36 -34.18 0.45
CA LEU A 130 -4.89 -33.01 -0.27
C LEU A 130 -6.42 -33.06 -0.46
N GLY A 131 -7.00 -34.25 -0.67
CA GLY A 131 -8.45 -34.41 -0.83
C GLY A 131 -9.26 -34.07 0.43
N ASN A 132 -8.63 -34.15 1.60
CA ASN A 132 -9.25 -33.79 2.88
C ASN A 132 -9.16 -32.28 3.16
N ASN A 133 -8.46 -31.51 2.33
CA ASN A 133 -8.34 -30.08 2.52
C ASN A 133 -9.70 -29.39 2.27
N PRO A 134 -10.26 -28.64 3.25
CA PRO A 134 -11.56 -28.00 3.10
C PRO A 134 -11.64 -27.02 1.92
N LEU A 135 -10.53 -26.36 1.57
CA LEU A 135 -10.48 -25.45 0.42
C LEU A 135 -10.56 -26.22 -0.90
N VAL A 136 -9.94 -27.39 -1.00
CA VAL A 136 -10.05 -28.27 -2.18
C VAL A 136 -11.50 -28.70 -2.35
N GLN A 137 -12.13 -29.16 -1.28
CA GLN A 137 -13.54 -29.57 -1.30
C GLN A 137 -14.47 -28.41 -1.68
N LYS A 138 -14.27 -27.22 -1.10
CA LYS A 138 -15.01 -25.99 -1.47
C LYS A 138 -14.84 -25.66 -2.96
N THR A 139 -13.60 -25.70 -3.47
CA THR A 139 -13.28 -25.35 -4.86
C THR A 139 -13.90 -26.33 -5.85
N MET A 140 -13.80 -27.63 -5.59
CA MET A 140 -14.41 -28.65 -6.46
C MET A 140 -15.94 -28.58 -6.44
N LYS A 141 -16.54 -28.29 -5.28
CA LYS A 141 -18.00 -28.16 -5.14
C LYS A 141 -18.54 -26.93 -5.87
N ASN A 142 -17.90 -25.79 -5.69
CA ASN A 142 -18.39 -24.51 -6.23
C ASN A 142 -17.98 -24.28 -7.68
N LYS A 143 -16.95 -25.00 -8.17
CA LYS A 143 -16.38 -24.82 -9.51
C LYS A 143 -15.93 -23.38 -9.80
N GLU A 144 -15.59 -22.64 -8.76
CA GLU A 144 -15.11 -21.27 -8.80
C GLU A 144 -13.73 -21.16 -8.16
N ILE A 145 -12.99 -20.10 -8.51
CA ILE A 145 -11.75 -19.75 -7.82
C ILE A 145 -12.04 -19.46 -6.35
N SER A 146 -11.22 -20.01 -5.47
CA SER A 146 -11.31 -19.74 -4.03
C SER A 146 -9.95 -19.35 -3.47
N LYS A 147 -9.94 -18.77 -2.26
CA LYS A 147 -8.69 -18.43 -1.59
C LYS A 147 -8.74 -18.72 -0.09
N SER A 148 -7.57 -18.92 0.51
CA SER A 148 -7.42 -18.95 1.96
C SER A 148 -7.38 -17.54 2.55
N LEU A 149 -7.40 -17.47 3.88
CA LEU A 149 -6.83 -16.33 4.59
C LEU A 149 -5.29 -16.42 4.53
N PRO A 150 -4.58 -15.30 4.67
CA PRO A 150 -3.13 -15.31 4.84
C PRO A 150 -2.71 -16.12 6.07
N TYR A 151 -1.60 -16.86 5.96
CA TYR A 151 -1.04 -17.65 7.05
C TYR A 151 0.45 -17.93 6.80
N TYR A 152 1.17 -18.33 7.85
CA TYR A 152 2.56 -18.77 7.75
C TYR A 152 2.64 -20.24 7.37
N ARG A 153 3.44 -20.55 6.34
CA ARG A 153 3.73 -21.91 5.91
C ARG A 153 5.19 -22.23 6.15
N LYS A 154 5.45 -23.34 6.83
CA LYS A 154 6.80 -23.90 6.94
C LYS A 154 7.23 -24.52 5.61
N MET A 155 8.34 -24.04 5.09
CA MET A 155 8.96 -24.47 3.84
C MET A 155 9.94 -25.62 4.06
N PRO A 156 10.38 -26.34 3.01
CA PRO A 156 11.29 -27.48 3.15
C PRO A 156 12.64 -27.16 3.84
N ASN A 157 13.18 -25.97 3.63
CA ASN A 157 14.38 -25.46 4.31
C ASN A 157 14.15 -25.07 5.78
N GLY A 158 12.93 -25.22 6.30
CA GLY A 158 12.55 -24.85 7.66
C GLY A 158 12.16 -23.38 7.84
N ALA A 159 12.32 -22.54 6.81
CA ALA A 159 11.87 -21.15 6.85
C ALA A 159 10.34 -21.06 6.87
N GLU A 160 9.82 -20.01 7.49
CA GLU A 160 8.39 -19.68 7.41
C GLU A 160 8.17 -18.62 6.35
N VAL A 161 7.20 -18.86 5.47
CA VAL A 161 6.78 -17.91 4.44
C VAL A 161 5.33 -17.53 4.69
N TYR A 162 5.08 -16.23 4.84
CA TYR A 162 3.73 -15.70 4.92
C TYR A 162 3.13 -15.60 3.53
N GLY A 163 1.93 -16.16 3.36
CA GLY A 163 1.33 -16.27 2.04
C GLY A 163 -0.14 -16.66 2.08
N VAL A 164 -0.71 -16.85 0.90
CA VAL A 164 -2.11 -17.19 0.71
C VAL A 164 -2.24 -18.27 -0.36
N TYR A 165 -3.17 -19.21 -0.14
CA TYR A 165 -3.55 -20.14 -1.19
C TYR A 165 -4.60 -19.53 -2.10
N VAL A 166 -4.42 -19.73 -3.40
CA VAL A 166 -5.42 -19.53 -4.45
C VAL A 166 -5.70 -20.89 -5.08
N LEU A 167 -6.97 -21.26 -5.22
CA LEU A 167 -7.38 -22.57 -5.69
C LEU A 167 -8.29 -22.45 -6.90
N LEU A 168 -8.09 -23.34 -7.88
CA LEU A 168 -8.91 -23.44 -9.07
C LEU A 168 -9.40 -24.87 -9.26
N PRO A 169 -10.66 -25.05 -9.69
CA PRO A 169 -11.13 -26.35 -10.09
C PRO A 169 -10.46 -26.76 -11.41
N LEU A 170 -10.07 -28.03 -11.50
CA LEU A 170 -9.71 -28.67 -12.75
C LEU A 170 -10.97 -29.33 -13.29
N LEU A 171 -11.39 -28.94 -14.49
CA LEU A 171 -12.61 -29.45 -15.10
C LEU A 171 -12.27 -30.54 -16.13
N ASN A 172 -13.20 -31.47 -16.36
CA ASN A 172 -13.10 -32.41 -17.47
C ASN A 172 -13.25 -31.70 -18.83
N GLU A 173 -13.03 -32.42 -19.94
CA GLU A 173 -13.07 -31.86 -21.30
C GLU A 173 -14.39 -31.15 -21.62
N ASN A 174 -15.51 -31.63 -21.07
CA ASN A 174 -16.83 -31.06 -21.27
C ASN A 174 -17.16 -29.89 -20.31
N ALA A 175 -16.21 -29.49 -19.45
CA ALA A 175 -16.34 -28.48 -18.41
C ALA A 175 -17.48 -28.73 -17.39
N GLN A 176 -18.06 -29.93 -17.37
CA GLN A 176 -19.24 -30.25 -16.55
C GLN A 176 -18.85 -30.71 -15.15
N GLU A 177 -17.73 -31.40 -14.97
CA GLU A 177 -17.34 -31.97 -13.68
C GLU A 177 -15.95 -31.50 -13.24
N ALA A 178 -15.81 -31.22 -11.94
CA ALA A 178 -14.51 -30.95 -11.35
C ALA A 178 -13.80 -32.29 -11.06
N VAL A 179 -12.78 -32.60 -11.86
CA VAL A 179 -11.97 -33.83 -11.74
C VAL A 179 -10.82 -33.67 -10.74
N GLY A 180 -10.57 -32.44 -10.29
CA GLY A 180 -9.48 -32.12 -9.38
C GLY A 180 -9.42 -30.65 -8.98
N ALA A 181 -8.31 -30.27 -8.35
CA ALA A 181 -8.01 -28.90 -7.97
C ALA A 181 -6.52 -28.57 -8.16
N LEU A 182 -6.26 -27.35 -8.61
CA LEU A 182 -4.95 -26.71 -8.62
C LEU A 182 -4.89 -25.75 -7.44
N MET A 183 -3.88 -25.88 -6.57
CA MET A 183 -3.67 -24.99 -5.43
C MET A 183 -2.33 -24.27 -5.57
N ILE A 184 -2.32 -22.96 -5.51
CA ILE A 184 -1.12 -22.14 -5.65
C ILE A 184 -0.90 -21.37 -4.36
N PHE A 185 0.29 -21.51 -3.79
CA PHE A 185 0.73 -20.76 -2.63
C PHE A 185 1.50 -19.53 -3.09
N LEU A 186 0.83 -18.39 -3.05
CA LEU A 186 1.41 -17.08 -3.34
C LEU A 186 2.13 -16.58 -2.09
N SER A 187 3.43 -16.29 -2.20
CA SER A 187 4.22 -15.71 -1.12
C SER A 187 3.94 -14.21 -1.04
N ILE A 188 3.36 -13.76 0.06
CA ILE A 188 3.19 -12.32 0.33
C ILE A 188 4.56 -11.68 0.57
N ASP A 189 5.48 -12.38 1.25
CA ASP A 189 6.83 -11.89 1.52
C ASP A 189 7.64 -11.60 0.25
N SER A 190 7.35 -12.30 -0.84
CA SER A 190 7.99 -12.06 -2.15
C SER A 190 7.68 -10.66 -2.70
N PHE A 191 6.60 -10.01 -2.26
CA PHE A 191 6.26 -8.63 -2.63
C PHE A 191 7.12 -7.57 -1.91
N SER A 192 8.12 -8.00 -1.13
CA SER A 192 9.07 -7.11 -0.47
C SER A 192 9.88 -6.28 -1.47
N ASN A 193 10.08 -6.77 -2.70
CA ASN A 193 10.72 -6.03 -3.77
C ASN A 193 9.90 -4.78 -4.18
N GLU A 194 8.58 -4.90 -4.22
CA GLU A 194 7.69 -3.83 -4.64
C GLU A 194 7.36 -2.88 -3.47
N ILE A 195 7.19 -3.45 -2.26
CA ILE A 195 6.67 -2.71 -1.10
C ILE A 195 7.78 -2.14 -0.20
N THR A 196 8.81 -2.92 0.11
CA THR A 196 9.77 -2.59 1.20
C THR A 196 11.21 -2.40 0.75
N LYS A 197 11.54 -2.71 -0.50
CA LYS A 197 12.92 -2.61 -0.99
C LYS A 197 13.35 -1.15 -1.04
N ASN A 198 14.35 -0.81 -0.23
CA ASN A 198 14.92 0.54 -0.11
C ASN A 198 13.90 1.62 0.32
N ARG A 199 12.79 1.23 0.95
CA ARG A 199 11.74 2.16 1.41
C ARG A 199 10.95 1.61 2.59
N SER A 200 10.35 2.49 3.38
CA SER A 200 9.64 2.13 4.63
C SER A 200 8.28 2.82 4.80
N ASP A 201 7.81 3.44 3.75
CA ASP A 201 6.62 4.30 3.67
C ASP A 201 5.39 3.59 3.07
N LEU A 202 5.55 2.35 2.62
CA LEU A 202 4.47 1.54 2.06
C LEU A 202 4.04 0.39 2.97
N PHE A 203 2.75 0.11 2.94
CA PHE A 203 2.14 -1.04 3.60
C PHE A 203 1.21 -1.74 2.62
N LEU A 204 1.25 -3.07 2.61
CA LEU A 204 0.25 -3.90 1.97
C LEU A 204 -0.72 -4.39 3.05
N ILE A 205 -2.01 -4.10 2.87
CA ILE A 205 -3.08 -4.38 3.83
C ILE A 205 -4.11 -5.29 3.16
N GLY A 206 -4.51 -6.33 3.87
CA GLY A 206 -5.47 -7.32 3.41
C GLY A 206 -6.81 -7.19 4.12
N VAL A 207 -7.61 -8.25 3.97
CA VAL A 207 -8.95 -8.35 4.53
C VAL A 207 -8.97 -8.09 6.04
N LYS A 208 -10.05 -7.43 6.51
CA LYS A 208 -10.20 -7.02 7.91
C LYS A 208 -9.07 -6.12 8.43
N GLY A 209 -8.36 -5.42 7.54
CA GLY A 209 -7.30 -4.51 7.92
C GLY A 209 -6.02 -5.21 8.41
N LYS A 210 -5.82 -6.50 8.09
CA LYS A 210 -4.57 -7.19 8.44
C LYS A 210 -3.40 -6.63 7.64
N VAL A 211 -2.32 -6.24 8.30
CA VAL A 211 -1.07 -5.86 7.63
C VAL A 211 -0.42 -7.12 7.05
N LEU A 212 -0.35 -7.19 5.72
CA LEU A 212 0.22 -8.32 4.99
C LEU A 212 1.74 -8.16 4.85
N LEU A 213 2.20 -6.94 4.59
CA LEU A 213 3.61 -6.63 4.44
C LEU A 213 3.87 -5.16 4.77
N SER A 214 4.95 -4.90 5.50
CA SER A 214 5.47 -3.55 5.75
C SER A 214 6.96 -3.64 6.11
N ALA A 215 7.66 -2.51 6.13
CA ALA A 215 9.06 -2.49 6.55
C ALA A 215 9.25 -2.94 8.01
N ASN A 216 8.27 -2.68 8.87
CA ASN A 216 8.26 -3.22 10.23
C ASN A 216 7.62 -4.62 10.24
N LYS A 217 8.44 -5.66 10.16
CA LYS A 217 7.99 -7.06 10.16
C LYS A 217 7.13 -7.44 11.37
N SER A 218 7.29 -6.77 12.52
CA SER A 218 6.50 -7.05 13.73
C SER A 218 5.00 -6.72 13.59
N LEU A 219 4.62 -5.99 12.53
CA LEU A 219 3.23 -5.67 12.21
C LEU A 219 2.56 -6.74 11.36
N GLN A 220 3.32 -7.66 10.75
CA GLN A 220 2.77 -8.67 9.85
C GLN A 220 1.74 -9.56 10.57
N ASP A 221 0.62 -9.82 9.89
CA ASP A 221 -0.56 -10.56 10.36
C ASP A 221 -1.40 -9.88 11.47
N LYS A 222 -1.01 -8.69 11.94
CA LYS A 222 -1.79 -7.91 12.92
C LYS A 222 -2.78 -6.97 12.24
N SER A 223 -3.90 -6.69 12.92
CA SER A 223 -4.92 -5.76 12.42
C SER A 223 -4.50 -4.30 12.63
N ILE A 224 -4.74 -3.43 11.65
CA ILE A 224 -4.56 -1.98 11.82
C ILE A 224 -5.42 -1.40 12.94
N THR A 225 -6.57 -2.01 13.24
CA THR A 225 -7.44 -1.61 14.36
C THR A 225 -6.81 -1.86 15.73
N GLU A 226 -5.93 -2.85 15.82
CA GLU A 226 -5.17 -3.14 17.03
C GLU A 226 -3.88 -2.30 17.09
N ILE A 227 -3.17 -2.22 15.96
CA ILE A 227 -1.90 -1.49 15.84
C ILE A 227 -2.10 0.01 16.09
N TYR A 228 -3.09 0.61 15.43
CA TYR A 228 -3.35 2.05 15.42
C TYR A 228 -4.55 2.44 16.31
N LYS A 229 -4.78 1.71 17.40
CA LYS A 229 -5.87 1.95 18.35
C LYS A 229 -5.91 3.36 18.95
N SER A 230 -4.78 4.08 18.96
CA SER A 230 -4.68 5.47 19.41
C SER A 230 -5.32 6.48 18.44
N VAL A 231 -5.57 6.09 17.19
CA VAL A 231 -6.18 6.93 16.15
C VAL A 231 -7.41 6.25 15.52
N PRO A 232 -8.47 5.99 16.32
CA PRO A 232 -9.61 5.19 15.88
C PRO A 232 -10.38 5.82 14.71
N LYS A 233 -10.45 7.16 14.63
CA LYS A 233 -11.14 7.87 13.55
C LYS A 233 -10.50 7.56 12.18
N ALA A 234 -9.18 7.79 12.06
CA ALA A 234 -8.42 7.52 10.84
C ALA A 234 -8.47 6.04 10.47
N THR A 235 -8.34 5.16 11.47
CA THR A 235 -8.38 3.71 11.27
C THR A 235 -9.74 3.25 10.74
N ASN A 236 -10.85 3.73 11.32
CA ASN A 236 -12.19 3.37 10.88
C ASN A 236 -12.48 3.86 9.45
N GLU A 237 -11.97 5.03 9.08
CA GLU A 237 -12.07 5.54 7.72
C GLU A 237 -11.31 4.67 6.71
N VAL A 238 -10.08 4.26 7.04
CA VAL A 238 -9.30 3.31 6.24
C VAL A 238 -10.03 1.96 6.11
N MET A 239 -10.65 1.47 7.17
CA MET A 239 -11.46 0.25 7.13
C MET A 239 -12.67 0.38 6.21
N ALA A 240 -13.40 1.50 6.26
CA ALA A 240 -14.52 1.76 5.37
C ALA A 240 -14.08 1.85 3.90
N ILE A 241 -12.94 2.47 3.61
CA ILE A 241 -12.35 2.53 2.27
C ILE A 241 -11.99 1.13 1.77
N LEU A 242 -11.39 0.30 2.63
CA LEU A 242 -11.03 -1.08 2.31
C LEU A 242 -12.26 -1.92 1.95
N GLU A 243 -13.36 -1.78 2.69
CA GLU A 243 -14.61 -2.50 2.44
C GLU A 243 -15.30 -2.02 1.15
N ASN A 244 -15.37 -0.70 0.95
CA ASN A 244 -16.03 -0.09 -0.21
C ASN A 244 -15.23 -0.24 -1.52
N GLY A 245 -13.93 -0.51 -1.45
CA GLY A 245 -13.09 -0.64 -2.63
C GLY A 245 -12.82 0.70 -3.31
N SER A 246 -12.48 1.73 -2.52
CA SER A 246 -12.18 3.07 -3.01
C SER A 246 -10.71 3.47 -2.75
N LYS A 247 -10.40 4.75 -2.97
CA LYS A 247 -9.13 5.40 -2.62
C LYS A 247 -9.42 6.70 -1.89
N ALA A 248 -8.52 7.10 -0.99
CA ALA A 248 -8.64 8.37 -0.28
C ALA A 248 -7.27 8.86 0.23
N THR A 249 -7.27 10.11 0.72
CA THR A 249 -6.18 10.69 1.49
C THR A 249 -6.71 11.17 2.82
N LEU A 250 -5.94 10.93 3.88
CA LEU A 250 -6.25 11.38 5.23
C LEU A 250 -4.97 11.77 5.98
N GLU A 251 -5.15 12.26 7.19
CA GLU A 251 -4.07 12.64 8.10
C GLU A 251 -4.22 11.86 9.39
N TYR A 252 -3.10 11.44 9.98
CA TYR A 252 -3.11 10.78 11.28
C TYR A 252 -1.82 11.05 12.05
N LEU A 253 -1.91 10.96 13.38
CA LEU A 253 -0.74 10.98 14.26
C LEU A 253 -0.21 9.55 14.37
N ASP A 254 1.02 9.32 13.92
CA ASP A 254 1.61 8.00 13.95
C ASP A 254 2.07 7.62 15.37
N PRO A 255 1.58 6.51 15.95
CA PRO A 255 1.93 6.12 17.31
C PRO A 255 3.38 5.67 17.47
N PHE A 256 4.08 5.33 16.38
CA PHE A 256 5.46 4.86 16.43
C PHE A 256 6.47 6.02 16.38
N SER A 257 6.26 6.98 15.49
CA SER A 257 7.15 8.15 15.34
C SER A 257 6.71 9.37 16.14
N HIS A 258 5.46 9.39 16.64
CA HIS A 258 4.82 10.54 17.28
C HIS A 258 4.73 11.79 16.38
N LYS A 259 4.71 11.59 15.06
CA LYS A 259 4.59 12.66 14.07
C LYS A 259 3.29 12.58 13.28
N GLU A 260 2.82 13.73 12.82
CA GLU A 260 1.69 13.77 11.90
C GLU A 260 2.12 13.36 10.50
N ASN A 261 1.38 12.42 9.92
CA ASN A 261 1.60 11.91 8.57
C ASN A 261 0.40 12.23 7.68
N PHE A 262 0.69 12.55 6.43
CA PHE A 262 -0.25 12.32 5.34
C PHE A 262 -0.28 10.83 5.04
N LEU A 263 -1.47 10.31 4.76
CA LEU A 263 -1.71 8.92 4.38
C LEU A 263 -2.55 8.91 3.11
N ALA A 264 -2.04 8.28 2.06
CA ALA A 264 -2.82 7.92 0.89
C ALA A 264 -3.10 6.42 0.93
N VAL A 265 -4.34 6.02 0.63
CA VAL A 265 -4.74 4.62 0.55
C VAL A 265 -5.45 4.36 -0.77
N GLU A 266 -5.15 3.23 -1.39
CA GLU A 266 -5.82 2.78 -2.61
C GLU A 266 -6.04 1.27 -2.56
N THR A 267 -7.27 0.87 -2.85
CA THR A 267 -7.68 -0.53 -2.86
C THR A 267 -7.61 -1.13 -4.26
N PHE A 268 -7.48 -2.45 -4.31
CA PHE A 268 -7.56 -3.21 -5.54
C PHE A 268 -8.07 -4.63 -5.28
N LYS A 269 -8.62 -5.25 -6.32
CA LYS A 269 -9.10 -6.63 -6.27
C LYS A 269 -7.95 -7.62 -6.35
N MET A 270 -7.78 -8.45 -5.32
CA MET A 270 -6.65 -9.37 -5.20
C MET A 270 -6.68 -10.49 -6.26
N LEU A 271 -7.86 -10.95 -6.69
CA LEU A 271 -8.00 -11.96 -7.75
C LEU A 271 -8.16 -11.31 -9.14
N GLY A 272 -7.80 -10.04 -9.29
CA GLY A 272 -7.91 -9.30 -10.54
C GLY A 272 -9.36 -9.18 -11.01
N LYS A 273 -9.58 -9.43 -12.31
CA LYS A 273 -10.88 -9.30 -13.00
C LYS A 273 -11.86 -10.44 -12.73
N THR A 274 -11.47 -11.47 -11.98
CA THR A 274 -12.35 -12.63 -11.75
C THR A 274 -13.50 -12.26 -10.82
N GLU A 275 -14.73 -12.45 -11.29
CA GLU A 275 -15.91 -12.37 -10.43
C GLU A 275 -15.96 -13.60 -9.52
N SER A 276 -15.62 -13.41 -8.25
CA SER A 276 -15.70 -14.43 -7.21
C SER A 276 -16.08 -13.76 -5.90
N LYS A 277 -16.90 -14.44 -5.09
CA LYS A 277 -17.21 -14.00 -3.72
C LYS A 277 -15.96 -13.88 -2.85
N ASP A 278 -14.92 -14.62 -3.20
CA ASP A 278 -13.62 -14.60 -2.51
C ASP A 278 -12.70 -13.47 -3.05
N ASN A 279 -13.11 -12.70 -4.08
CA ASN A 279 -12.33 -11.56 -4.63
C ASN A 279 -12.45 -10.29 -3.77
N LEU A 280 -11.86 -10.38 -2.58
CA LEU A 280 -11.82 -9.32 -1.59
C LEU A 280 -10.74 -8.28 -1.92
N ASN A 281 -10.92 -7.07 -1.40
CA ASN A 281 -9.99 -5.97 -1.62
C ASN A 281 -8.72 -6.18 -0.79
N TRP A 282 -7.59 -5.95 -1.44
CA TRP A 282 -6.34 -5.56 -0.79
C TRP A 282 -6.16 -4.05 -0.93
N MET A 283 -5.25 -3.48 -0.17
CA MET A 283 -4.98 -2.06 -0.14
C MET A 283 -3.49 -1.82 -0.04
N ILE A 284 -2.99 -0.82 -0.75
CA ILE A 284 -1.67 -0.25 -0.50
C ILE A 284 -1.88 1.09 0.22
N ALA A 285 -1.12 1.31 1.28
CA ALA A 285 -1.05 2.56 2.00
C ALA A 285 0.33 3.19 1.81
N LEU A 286 0.37 4.50 1.57
CA LEU A 286 1.58 5.31 1.45
C LEU A 286 1.55 6.43 2.50
N ILE A 287 2.61 6.54 3.30
CA ILE A 287 2.73 7.57 4.35
C ILE A 287 3.84 8.56 4.04
N ILE A 288 3.61 9.85 4.35
CA ILE A 288 4.65 10.88 4.32
C ILE A 288 4.49 11.78 5.56
N GLU A 289 5.58 11.99 6.30
CA GLU A 289 5.64 12.94 7.42
C GLU A 289 5.35 14.37 6.94
N LYS A 290 4.41 15.06 7.61
CA LYS A 290 4.04 16.44 7.26
C LYS A 290 5.23 17.40 7.34
N ASP A 291 6.12 17.19 8.31
CA ASP A 291 7.32 18.01 8.49
C ASP A 291 8.21 18.01 7.24
N LYS A 292 8.32 16.87 6.56
CA LYS A 292 9.09 16.74 5.30
C LYS A 292 8.44 17.49 4.15
N VAL A 293 7.11 17.51 4.09
CA VAL A 293 6.37 18.28 3.07
C VAL A 293 6.51 19.78 3.31
N TYR A 294 6.51 20.21 4.57
CA TYR A 294 6.55 21.61 4.94
C TYR A 294 7.97 22.15 5.18
N GLU A 295 9.02 21.38 4.95
CA GLU A 295 10.41 21.82 5.14
C GLU A 295 10.71 23.08 4.31
N GLN A 296 10.20 23.14 3.08
CA GLN A 296 10.34 24.30 2.18
C GLN A 296 9.57 25.54 2.67
N VAL A 297 8.53 25.37 3.48
CA VAL A 297 7.77 26.48 4.08
C VAL A 297 8.65 27.27 5.05
N GLY A 298 9.56 26.60 5.77
CA GLY A 298 10.50 27.26 6.67
C GLY A 298 11.37 28.28 5.94
N SER A 299 11.90 27.91 4.77
CA SER A 299 12.68 28.79 3.91
C SER A 299 11.87 29.97 3.37
N VAL A 300 10.63 29.73 2.92
CA VAL A 300 9.72 30.80 2.46
C VAL A 300 9.39 31.77 3.60
N ARG A 301 9.10 31.25 4.79
CA ARG A 301 8.82 32.07 5.98
C ARG A 301 10.01 32.96 6.35
N PHE A 302 11.23 32.41 6.29
CA PHE A 302 12.45 33.17 6.53
C PHE A 302 12.60 34.34 5.53
N VAL A 303 12.42 34.07 4.24
CA VAL A 303 12.49 35.09 3.18
C VAL A 303 11.45 36.20 3.41
N VAL A 304 10.21 35.84 3.74
CA VAL A 304 9.13 36.81 4.01
C VAL A 304 9.45 37.68 5.23
N ILE A 305 9.99 37.10 6.31
CA ILE A 305 10.39 37.84 7.51
C ILE A 305 11.52 38.82 7.18
N VAL A 306 12.55 38.37 6.47
CA VAL A 306 13.70 39.21 6.08
C VAL A 306 13.24 40.36 5.17
N ALA A 307 12.42 40.07 4.15
CA ALA A 307 11.88 41.09 3.26
C ALA A 307 11.01 42.12 4.02
N SER A 308 10.21 41.66 4.98
CA SER A 308 9.40 42.53 5.84
C SER A 308 10.26 43.44 6.72
N ALA A 309 11.33 42.90 7.31
CA ALA A 309 12.27 43.68 8.12
C ALA A 309 12.98 44.77 7.29
N ILE A 310 13.43 44.41 6.07
CA ILE A 310 14.04 45.36 5.13
C ILE A 310 13.06 46.47 4.75
N MET A 311 11.80 46.13 4.48
CA MET A 311 10.76 47.11 4.13
C MET A 311 10.52 48.11 5.27
N VAL A 312 10.42 47.63 6.51
CA VAL A 312 10.24 48.50 7.70
C VAL A 312 11.47 49.39 7.90
N LEU A 313 12.68 48.86 7.77
CA LEU A 313 13.93 49.63 7.83
C LEU A 313 13.97 50.72 6.76
N ALA A 314 13.63 50.39 5.52
CA ALA A 314 13.56 51.36 4.42
C ALA A 314 12.52 52.46 4.70
N LEU A 315 11.36 52.11 5.27
CA LEU A 315 10.34 53.07 5.66
C LEU A 315 10.88 54.04 6.71
N ILE A 316 11.54 53.54 7.77
CA ILE A 316 12.13 54.35 8.83
C ILE A 316 13.19 55.31 8.27
N ILE A 317 14.06 54.82 7.38
CA ILE A 317 15.10 55.65 6.74
C ILE A 317 14.46 56.75 5.89
N ALA A 318 13.49 56.40 5.04
CA ALA A 318 12.79 57.36 4.17
C ALA A 318 12.10 58.45 4.99
N ILE A 319 11.42 58.07 6.08
CA ILE A 319 10.81 58.98 7.05
C ILE A 319 11.86 59.90 7.69
N THR A 320 13.00 59.34 8.13
CA THR A 320 14.06 60.11 8.80
C THR A 320 14.69 61.13 7.85
N LEU A 321 14.86 60.79 6.58
CA LEU A 321 15.33 61.71 5.54
C LEU A 321 14.29 62.82 5.26
N LEU A 322 13.01 62.47 5.14
CA LEU A 322 11.92 63.43 4.96
C LEU A 322 11.75 64.40 6.13
N MET A 323 12.07 63.98 7.36
CA MET A 323 12.02 64.86 8.54
C MET A 323 13.25 65.76 8.69
N ARG A 324 14.35 65.45 7.99
CA ARG A 324 15.59 66.26 7.99
C ARG A 324 15.63 67.27 6.84
N ALA A 325 14.84 67.05 5.79
CA ALA A 325 14.59 68.01 4.71
C ALA A 325 13.55 69.05 5.13
#